data_AF-A0A3S5BS54-F1
#
_entry.id   AF-A0A3S5BS54-F1
#
_cell.length_a   1.000
_cell.length_b   1.000
_cell.length_c   1.000
_cell.angle_alpha   90.00
_cell.angle_beta   90.00
_cell.angle_gamma   90.00
#
_symmetry.space_group_name_H-M   'P 1'
#
loop_
_entity.id
_entity.type
_entity.pdbx_description
1 polymer ?
#
loop_
_entity_poly.entity_id
_entity_poly.type
_entity_poly.pdbx_seq_one_letter_code
_entity_poly.pdbx_strand_id
1 'polypeptide(L)'
;MDTTHFKQRFAVLVLVDSLSAKPVYFRFIPAEKNPYYFEAISELMEKGIKIQSITCDGRKGLLNAYPDIPTQMCHFHQVGRGIFYLTKSPKSPAGKALLELYYSLKSYTKKTLNQALLQWLNEYKTYFNERSEHNAKRFKHKRLRSAYWNLKRSINYLFTYQDYPELHIAHTTNLVESFFKLMKAKLAPHQGLTDEHKMVFIKDFICQRS
;
A
#
# COMPACT_ATOMS: atom_id res chain seq x y z
N MET A 1 -0.71 -5.39 -7.06
CA MET A 1 -0.67 -4.33 -8.07
C MET A 1 -0.12 -3.06 -7.45
N ASP A 2 0.69 -2.32 -8.19
CA ASP A 2 1.34 -1.11 -7.71
C ASP A 2 1.80 -0.24 -8.90
N THR A 3 2.21 1.00 -8.64
CA THR A 3 2.69 1.95 -9.64
C THR A 3 4.09 2.44 -9.29
N THR A 4 4.97 2.53 -10.29
CA THR A 4 6.29 3.14 -10.10
C THR A 4 6.48 4.39 -10.95
N HIS A 5 7.00 5.44 -10.32
CA HIS A 5 7.16 6.76 -10.94
C HIS A 5 8.56 6.92 -11.55
N PHE A 6 8.62 7.59 -12.71
CA PHE A 6 9.84 7.97 -13.43
C PHE A 6 9.91 9.50 -13.53
N LYS A 7 10.48 10.13 -12.50
CA LYS A 7 10.45 11.60 -12.31
C LYS A 7 9.01 12.13 -12.35
N GLN A 8 8.81 13.44 -12.52
CA GLN A 8 7.47 14.05 -12.68
C GLN A 8 6.94 13.94 -14.13
N ARG A 9 7.30 12.87 -14.86
CA ARG A 9 7.01 12.77 -16.31
C ARG A 9 5.96 11.72 -16.62
N PHE A 10 6.17 10.49 -16.14
CA PHE A 10 5.21 9.40 -16.26
C PHE A 10 5.39 8.37 -15.14
N ALA A 11 4.42 7.48 -15.02
CA ALA A 11 4.46 6.33 -14.15
C ALA A 11 4.03 5.06 -14.90
N VAL A 12 4.38 3.91 -14.34
CA VAL A 12 4.06 2.60 -14.90
C VAL A 12 3.25 1.83 -13.86
N LEU A 13 1.98 1.58 -14.18
CA LEU A 13 1.11 0.69 -13.43
C LEU A 13 1.40 -0.74 -13.87
N VAL A 14 1.63 -1.65 -12.92
CA VAL A 14 1.83 -3.08 -13.20
C VAL A 14 0.97 -3.93 -12.27
N LEU A 15 0.28 -4.91 -12.87
CA LEU A 15 -0.38 -5.99 -12.14
C LEU A 15 0.42 -7.27 -12.40
N VAL A 16 0.74 -7.98 -11.32
CA VAL A 16 1.49 -9.23 -11.33
C VAL A 16 0.58 -10.29 -10.77
N ASP A 17 0.53 -11.45 -11.43
CA ASP A 17 -0.11 -12.63 -10.88
C ASP A 17 0.73 -13.15 -9.69
N SER A 18 0.08 -13.30 -8.54
CA SER A 18 0.76 -13.74 -7.32
C SER A 18 1.24 -15.18 -7.37
N LEU A 19 0.64 -16.03 -8.22
CA LEU A 19 0.99 -17.46 -8.32
C LEU A 19 2.19 -17.66 -9.25
N SER A 20 2.14 -17.13 -10.46
CA SER A 20 3.24 -17.24 -11.43
C SER A 20 4.37 -16.23 -11.22
N ALA A 21 4.15 -15.19 -10.40
CA ALA A 21 5.03 -14.02 -10.25
C ALA A 21 5.30 -13.28 -11.57
N LYS A 22 4.44 -13.44 -12.58
CA LYS A 22 4.57 -12.79 -13.90
C LYS A 22 3.69 -11.54 -14.03
N PRO A 23 4.15 -10.49 -14.72
CA PRO A 23 3.32 -9.34 -15.06
C PRO A 23 2.22 -9.75 -16.05
N VAL A 24 0.97 -9.59 -15.64
CA VAL A 24 -0.23 -9.87 -16.47
C VAL A 24 -0.79 -8.60 -17.12
N TYR A 25 -0.42 -7.44 -16.61
CA TYR A 25 -0.85 -6.15 -17.11
C TYR A 25 0.21 -5.09 -16.88
N PHE A 26 0.35 -4.18 -17.84
CA PHE A 26 1.02 -2.91 -17.59
C PHE A 26 0.38 -1.77 -18.39
N ARG A 27 0.48 -0.55 -17.87
CA ARG A 27 0.07 0.68 -18.55
C ARG A 27 0.97 1.84 -18.17
N PHE A 28 1.37 2.63 -19.16
CA PHE A 28 1.98 3.93 -18.93
C PHE A 28 0.90 4.95 -18.61
N ILE A 29 1.06 5.68 -17.51
CA ILE A 29 0.10 6.67 -17.04
C ILE A 29 0.82 7.99 -16.72
N PRO A 30 0.18 9.15 -16.93
CA PRO A 30 0.80 10.45 -16.63
C PRO A 30 0.92 10.70 -15.12
N ALA A 31 0.00 10.15 -14.33
CA ALA A 31 -0.02 10.25 -12.89
C ALA A 31 -0.79 9.09 -12.30
N GLU A 32 -0.48 8.73 -11.06
CA GLU A 32 -1.17 7.65 -10.38
C GLU A 32 -2.55 8.08 -9.88
N LYS A 33 -3.60 7.49 -10.45
CA LYS A 33 -5.02 7.77 -10.14
C LYS A 33 -5.82 6.46 -10.12
N ASN A 34 -6.88 6.42 -9.33
CA ASN A 34 -7.74 5.24 -9.20
C ASN A 34 -8.38 4.76 -10.52
N PRO A 35 -8.83 5.63 -11.45
CA PRO A 35 -9.42 5.17 -12.71
C PRO A 35 -8.51 4.21 -13.50
N TYR A 36 -7.20 4.43 -13.50
CA TYR A 36 -6.27 3.54 -14.20
C TYR A 36 -6.20 2.13 -13.59
N TYR A 37 -6.37 2.00 -12.27
CA TYR A 37 -6.49 0.69 -11.63
C TYR A 37 -7.82 0.03 -12.00
N PHE A 38 -8.91 0.80 -12.08
CA PHE A 38 -10.21 0.28 -12.44
C PHE A 38 -10.25 -0.21 -13.89
N GLU A 39 -9.72 0.59 -14.81
CA GLU A 39 -9.54 0.22 -16.23
C GLU A 39 -8.70 -1.05 -16.35
N ALA A 40 -7.57 -1.14 -15.64
CA ALA A 40 -6.71 -2.32 -15.66
C ALA A 40 -7.43 -3.59 -15.19
N ILE A 41 -8.23 -3.49 -14.13
CA ILE A 41 -9.02 -4.61 -13.60
C ILE A 41 -10.13 -5.00 -14.57
N SER A 42 -10.88 -4.03 -15.10
CA SER A 42 -11.95 -4.28 -16.07
C SER A 42 -11.42 -4.95 -17.32
N GLU A 43 -10.29 -4.49 -17.87
CA GLU A 43 -9.67 -5.09 -19.07
C GLU A 43 -9.20 -6.53 -18.84
N LEU A 44 -8.76 -6.87 -17.63
CA LEU A 44 -8.43 -8.27 -17.31
C LEU A 44 -9.70 -9.12 -17.22
N MET A 45 -10.75 -8.62 -16.60
CA MET A 45 -12.04 -9.32 -16.49
C MET A 45 -12.70 -9.54 -17.87
N GLU A 46 -12.65 -8.53 -18.75
CA GLU A 46 -13.15 -8.62 -20.14
C GLU A 46 -12.40 -9.67 -20.97
N LYS A 47 -11.11 -9.89 -20.68
CA LYS A 47 -10.31 -10.97 -21.27
C LYS A 47 -10.62 -12.35 -20.69
N GLY A 48 -11.62 -12.47 -19.81
CA GLY A 48 -12.03 -13.72 -19.17
C GLY A 48 -11.14 -14.12 -17.99
N ILE A 49 -10.25 -13.24 -17.51
CA ILE A 49 -9.39 -13.54 -16.35
C ILE A 49 -10.21 -13.37 -15.08
N LYS A 50 -10.40 -14.48 -14.36
CA LYS A 50 -11.07 -14.47 -13.05
C LYS A 50 -10.11 -13.97 -11.96
N ILE A 51 -10.34 -12.75 -11.49
CA ILE A 51 -9.58 -12.17 -10.37
C ILE A 51 -10.11 -12.74 -9.06
N GLN A 52 -9.27 -13.52 -8.36
CA GLN A 52 -9.65 -14.16 -7.09
C GLN A 52 -9.45 -13.25 -5.87
N SER A 53 -8.42 -12.41 -5.90
CA SER A 53 -8.12 -11.43 -4.86
C SER A 53 -7.24 -10.30 -5.40
N ILE A 54 -7.16 -9.20 -4.66
CA ILE A 54 -6.36 -8.03 -5.02
C ILE A 54 -5.47 -7.65 -3.84
N THR A 55 -4.17 -7.48 -4.07
CA THR A 55 -3.24 -6.87 -3.09
C THR A 55 -2.70 -5.53 -3.59
N CYS A 56 -2.85 -4.43 -2.82
CA CYS A 56 -2.47 -3.06 -3.23
C CYS A 56 -1.99 -2.14 -2.09
N ASP A 57 -1.52 -0.93 -2.43
CA ASP A 57 -0.94 0.09 -1.52
C ASP A 57 -1.95 0.81 -0.61
N GLY A 58 -3.23 0.48 -0.71
CA GLY A 58 -4.32 1.01 0.11
C GLY A 58 -4.74 2.44 -0.20
N ARG A 59 -4.66 2.85 -1.47
CA ARG A 59 -5.34 4.06 -1.95
C ARG A 59 -6.81 4.09 -1.56
N LYS A 60 -7.25 5.25 -1.07
CA LYS A 60 -8.66 5.50 -0.74
C LYS A 60 -9.51 5.36 -2.01
N GLY A 61 -10.59 4.59 -1.93
CA GLY A 61 -11.49 4.30 -3.04
C GLY A 61 -11.12 3.06 -3.84
N LEU A 62 -9.86 2.58 -3.78
CA LEU A 62 -9.47 1.33 -4.42
C LEU A 62 -9.82 0.12 -3.55
N LEU A 63 -9.65 0.26 -2.23
CA LEU A 63 -9.87 -0.81 -1.25
C LEU A 63 -11.31 -1.36 -1.22
N ASN A 64 -12.29 -0.55 -1.56
CA ASN A 64 -13.72 -0.89 -1.53
C ASN A 64 -14.38 -0.82 -2.91
N ALA A 65 -13.60 -0.78 -3.99
CA ALA A 65 -14.12 -0.69 -5.34
C ALA A 65 -14.78 -1.98 -5.82
N TYR A 66 -14.33 -3.13 -5.30
CA TYR A 66 -14.79 -4.46 -5.71
C TYR A 66 -15.23 -5.25 -4.48
N PRO A 67 -16.46 -5.05 -3.99
CA PRO A 67 -16.96 -5.72 -2.78
C PRO A 67 -16.91 -7.24 -2.85
N ASP A 68 -17.06 -7.80 -4.06
CA ASP A 68 -17.08 -9.25 -4.31
C ASP A 68 -15.68 -9.85 -4.49
N ILE A 69 -14.62 -9.01 -4.53
CA ILE A 69 -13.24 -9.45 -4.69
C ILE A 69 -12.47 -9.16 -3.40
N PRO A 70 -12.03 -10.20 -2.66
CA PRO A 70 -11.20 -10.03 -1.48
C PRO A 70 -10.00 -9.13 -1.74
N THR A 71 -9.95 -7.99 -1.04
CA THR A 71 -8.90 -6.98 -1.22
C THR A 71 -8.03 -6.87 0.04
N GLN A 72 -6.74 -7.10 -0.14
CA GLN A 72 -5.69 -6.99 0.87
C GLN A 72 -4.90 -5.69 0.68
N MET A 73 -4.80 -4.90 1.74
CA MET A 73 -3.89 -3.77 1.83
C MET A 73 -2.50 -4.26 2.23
N CYS A 74 -1.48 -3.80 1.51
CA CYS A 74 -0.09 -4.15 1.74
C CYS A 74 0.39 -3.69 3.13
N HIS A 75 0.89 -4.63 3.93
CA HIS A 75 1.47 -4.33 5.24
C HIS A 75 2.68 -3.40 5.15
N PHE A 76 3.56 -3.58 4.15
CA PHE A 76 4.75 -2.75 3.99
C PHE A 76 4.41 -1.27 3.79
N HIS A 77 3.48 -0.99 2.86
CA HIS A 77 2.96 0.35 2.65
C HIS A 77 2.27 0.90 3.91
N GLN A 78 1.51 0.07 4.62
CA GLN A 78 0.87 0.49 5.87
C GLN A 78 1.88 0.86 6.96
N VAL A 79 2.93 0.06 7.16
CA VAL A 79 4.05 0.38 8.06
C VAL A 79 4.73 1.68 7.62
N GLY A 80 4.98 1.85 6.32
CA GLY A 80 5.52 3.09 5.76
C GLY A 80 4.68 4.32 6.10
N ARG A 81 3.35 4.22 6.09
CA ARG A 81 2.45 5.31 6.52
C ARG A 81 2.53 5.58 8.02
N GLY A 82 2.68 4.54 8.85
CA GLY A 82 2.94 4.67 10.28
C GLY A 82 4.23 5.45 10.55
N ILE A 83 5.33 5.03 9.91
CA ILE A 83 6.63 5.71 9.97
C ILE A 83 6.54 7.14 9.45
N PHE A 84 5.81 7.38 8.35
CA PHE A 84 5.61 8.73 7.84
C PHE A 84 5.07 9.63 8.94
N TYR A 85 3.96 9.26 9.60
CA TYR A 85 3.36 10.10 10.64
C TYR A 85 4.19 10.18 11.92
N LEU A 86 4.73 9.05 12.41
CA LEU A 86 5.34 8.92 13.73
C LEU A 86 6.85 9.15 13.73
N THR A 87 7.50 9.09 12.56
CA THR A 87 8.94 8.93 12.35
C THR A 87 9.46 7.54 12.73
N LYS A 88 10.68 7.19 12.31
CA LYS A 88 11.31 5.90 12.67
C LYS A 88 11.68 5.81 14.15
N SER A 89 11.87 6.96 14.83
CA SER A 89 12.22 7.03 16.25
C SER A 89 11.36 8.09 16.93
N PRO A 90 10.08 7.80 17.21
CA PRO A 90 9.19 8.72 17.89
C PRO A 90 9.73 9.04 19.29
N LYS A 91 9.72 10.31 19.69
CA LYS A 91 10.20 10.71 21.02
C LYS A 91 9.21 10.37 22.14
N SER A 92 7.91 10.51 21.88
CA SER A 92 6.88 10.27 22.90
C SER A 92 6.62 8.78 23.12
N PRO A 93 6.33 8.35 24.37
CA PRO A 93 5.91 6.98 24.66
C PRO A 93 4.71 6.53 23.81
N ALA A 94 3.70 7.40 23.69
CA ALA A 94 2.52 7.15 22.86
C ALA A 94 2.89 6.85 21.39
N GLY A 95 3.83 7.62 20.83
CA GLY A 95 4.29 7.44 19.46
C GLY A 95 5.07 6.14 19.26
N LYS A 96 5.95 5.79 20.21
CA LYS A 96 6.69 4.52 20.19
C LYS A 96 5.74 3.33 20.25
N ALA A 97 4.85 3.31 21.24
CA ALA A 97 3.87 2.24 21.41
C ALA A 97 2.95 2.08 20.19
N LEU A 98 2.54 3.19 19.54
CA LEU A 98 1.72 3.10 18.33
C LEU A 98 2.52 2.55 17.14
N LEU A 99 3.80 2.92 17.01
CA LEU A 99 4.68 2.41 15.94
C LEU A 99 4.92 0.91 16.08
N GLU A 100 5.04 0.38 17.30
CA GLU A 100 5.12 -1.07 17.54
C GLU A 100 3.90 -1.83 17.02
N LEU A 101 2.69 -1.25 17.11
CA LEU A 101 1.49 -1.86 16.52
C LEU A 101 1.57 -1.95 14.99
N TYR A 102 2.20 -0.97 14.33
CA TYR A 102 2.46 -1.05 12.89
C TYR A 102 3.46 -2.17 12.58
N TYR A 103 4.55 -2.31 13.33
CA TYR A 103 5.53 -3.39 13.09
C TYR A 103 4.96 -4.78 13.38
N SER A 104 3.97 -4.88 14.25
CA SER A 104 3.33 -6.14 14.62
C SER A 104 2.31 -6.66 13.59
N LEU A 105 2.05 -5.94 12.49
CA LEU A 105 1.02 -6.32 11.50
C LEU A 105 1.20 -7.73 10.93
N LYS A 106 2.45 -8.16 10.70
CA LYS A 106 2.74 -9.49 10.12
C LYS A 106 2.43 -10.64 11.07
N SER A 107 2.59 -10.45 12.37
CA SER A 107 2.42 -11.48 13.39
C SER A 107 1.05 -11.46 14.07
N TYR A 108 0.28 -10.39 13.90
CA TYR A 108 -1.02 -10.22 14.56
C TYR A 108 -2.18 -10.81 13.76
N THR A 109 -3.27 -11.09 14.47
CA THR A 109 -4.59 -11.27 13.87
C THR A 109 -5.37 -9.96 13.86
N LYS A 110 -6.43 -9.89 13.05
CA LYS A 110 -7.39 -8.78 13.08
C LYS A 110 -7.94 -8.51 14.48
N LYS A 111 -8.21 -9.57 15.26
CA LYS A 111 -8.72 -9.47 16.64
C LYS A 111 -7.64 -8.90 17.56
N THR A 112 -6.44 -9.45 17.52
CA THR A 112 -5.31 -9.01 18.36
C THR A 112 -4.98 -7.54 18.10
N LEU A 113 -4.92 -7.10 16.84
CA LEU A 113 -4.64 -5.70 16.52
C LEU A 113 -5.74 -4.76 17.04
N ASN A 114 -7.01 -5.13 16.91
CA ASN A 114 -8.10 -4.30 17.44
C ASN A 114 -8.03 -4.16 18.96
N GLN A 115 -7.72 -5.24 19.67
CA GLN A 115 -7.56 -5.23 21.13
C GLN A 115 -6.37 -4.37 21.55
N ALA A 116 -5.20 -4.58 20.93
CA ALA A 116 -4.00 -3.82 21.22
C ALA A 116 -4.17 -2.32 20.91
N LEU A 117 -4.86 -1.98 19.82
CA LEU A 117 -5.15 -0.59 19.47
C LEU A 117 -6.15 0.08 20.43
N LEU A 118 -7.11 -0.68 20.95
CA LEU A 118 -8.04 -0.20 21.99
C LEU A 118 -7.30 0.05 23.31
N GLN A 119 -6.43 -0.89 23.72
CA GLN A 119 -5.59 -0.75 24.90
C GLN A 119 -4.70 0.49 24.80
N TRP A 120 -4.04 0.67 23.64
CA TRP A 120 -3.25 1.86 23.36
C TRP A 120 -4.07 3.15 23.50
N LEU A 121 -5.29 3.18 22.95
CA LEU A 121 -6.15 4.38 23.07
C LEU A 121 -6.52 4.66 24.53
N ASN A 122 -6.77 3.64 25.33
CA ASN A 122 -7.11 3.79 26.74
C ASN A 122 -5.92 4.34 27.55
N GLU A 123 -4.73 3.78 27.34
CA GLU A 123 -3.50 4.19 28.02
C GLU A 123 -3.11 5.64 27.69
N TYR A 124 -3.17 6.00 26.41
CA TYR A 124 -2.72 7.31 25.93
C TYR A 124 -3.87 8.31 25.71
N LYS A 125 -5.08 8.05 26.23
CA LYS A 125 -6.30 8.84 25.95
C LYS A 125 -6.13 10.33 26.24
N THR A 126 -5.52 10.66 27.38
CA THR A 126 -5.30 12.05 27.80
C THR A 126 -4.36 12.74 26.82
N TYR A 127 -3.16 12.17 26.61
CA TYR A 127 -2.18 12.67 25.65
C TYR A 127 -2.77 12.79 24.23
N PHE A 128 -3.48 11.78 23.75
CA PHE A 128 -4.11 11.73 22.44
C PHE A 128 -5.13 12.86 22.20
N ASN A 129 -5.80 13.32 23.25
CA ASN A 129 -6.84 14.34 23.19
C ASN A 129 -6.37 15.75 23.59
N GLU A 130 -5.10 15.92 23.95
CA GLU A 130 -4.52 17.24 24.24
C GLU A 130 -4.79 18.24 23.12
N ARG A 131 -5.27 19.42 23.51
CA ARG A 131 -5.54 20.55 22.62
C ARG A 131 -4.41 21.58 22.72
N SER A 132 -4.30 22.41 21.70
CA SER A 132 -3.38 23.53 21.72
C SER A 132 -3.89 24.59 22.69
N GLU A 133 -2.99 25.10 23.55
CA GLU A 133 -3.26 26.18 24.49
C GLU A 133 -3.72 27.46 23.77
N HIS A 134 -3.14 27.75 22.60
CA HIS A 134 -3.50 28.91 21.77
C HIS A 134 -4.75 28.71 20.92
N ASN A 135 -5.21 27.46 20.71
CA ASN A 135 -6.38 27.17 19.89
C ASN A 135 -7.01 25.82 20.28
N ALA A 136 -8.04 25.86 21.13
CA ALA A 136 -8.75 24.68 21.60
C ALA A 136 -9.37 23.81 20.48
N LYS A 137 -9.63 24.38 19.28
CA LYS A 137 -10.12 23.61 18.12
C LYS A 137 -9.03 22.71 17.52
N ARG A 138 -7.75 22.97 17.78
CA ARG A 138 -6.61 22.21 17.24
C ARG A 138 -6.07 21.22 18.26
N PHE A 139 -5.91 19.97 17.85
CA PHE A 139 -5.16 18.97 18.62
C PHE A 139 -3.66 19.27 18.60
N LYS A 140 -2.98 19.03 19.72
CA LYS A 140 -1.52 19.17 19.85
C LYS A 140 -0.79 18.12 19.03
N HIS A 141 -1.24 16.86 19.11
CA HIS A 141 -0.58 15.70 18.49
C HIS A 141 -1.22 15.27 17.16
N LYS A 142 -1.35 16.19 16.20
CA LYS A 142 -2.03 15.91 14.92
C LYS A 142 -1.50 14.68 14.19
N ARG A 143 -0.18 14.51 14.13
CA ARG A 143 0.46 13.39 13.42
C ARG A 143 0.17 12.05 14.10
N LEU A 144 0.24 11.99 15.42
CA LEU A 144 -0.12 10.81 16.20
C LEU A 144 -1.58 10.40 15.93
N ARG A 145 -2.48 11.38 15.93
CA ARG A 145 -3.89 11.16 15.61
C ARG A 145 -4.09 10.65 14.19
N SER A 146 -3.36 11.22 13.21
CA SER A 146 -3.40 10.75 11.83
C SER A 146 -2.91 9.31 11.69
N ALA A 147 -1.84 8.92 12.39
CA ALA A 147 -1.37 7.54 12.44
C ALA A 147 -2.45 6.60 13.01
N TYR A 148 -2.99 6.93 14.18
CA TYR A 148 -4.03 6.11 14.82
C TYR A 148 -5.24 5.90 13.91
N TRP A 149 -5.79 6.97 13.34
CA TRP A 149 -6.97 6.87 12.47
C TRP A 149 -6.67 6.21 11.13
N ASN A 150 -5.45 6.37 10.61
CA ASN A 150 -5.01 5.65 9.43
C ASN A 150 -5.01 4.14 9.69
N LEU A 151 -4.39 3.69 10.80
CA LEU A 151 -4.38 2.29 11.19
C LEU A 151 -5.79 1.75 11.46
N LYS A 152 -6.59 2.46 12.26
CA LYS A 152 -7.94 2.03 12.63
C LYS A 152 -8.86 1.81 11.41
N ARG A 153 -8.76 2.68 10.40
CA ARG A 153 -9.59 2.60 9.18
C ARG A 153 -9.14 1.50 8.22
N SER A 154 -7.86 1.13 8.23
CA SER A 154 -7.31 0.13 7.31
C SER A 154 -7.45 -1.31 7.83
N ILE A 155 -7.71 -1.53 9.13
CA ILE A 155 -7.78 -2.86 9.75
C ILE A 155 -8.58 -3.89 8.93
N ASN A 156 -9.73 -3.48 8.38
CA ASN A 156 -10.60 -4.40 7.63
C ASN A 156 -9.97 -4.92 6.33
N TYR A 157 -8.93 -4.26 5.81
CA TYR A 157 -8.21 -4.65 4.60
C TYR A 157 -6.83 -5.22 4.91
N LEU A 158 -6.36 -5.16 6.16
CA LEU A 158 -5.01 -5.63 6.52
C LEU A 158 -4.93 -7.14 6.75
N PHE A 159 -6.06 -7.81 6.97
CA PHE A 159 -6.08 -9.23 7.35
C PHE A 159 -6.98 -10.08 6.44
N THR A 160 -7.29 -9.59 5.24
CA THR A 160 -8.08 -10.33 4.24
C THR A 160 -7.45 -11.70 3.93
N TYR A 161 -6.12 -11.79 3.94
CA TYR A 161 -5.42 -13.07 3.79
C TYR A 161 -5.69 -14.10 4.91
N GLN A 162 -6.12 -13.65 6.10
CA GLN A 162 -6.53 -14.53 7.20
C GLN A 162 -7.99 -14.95 7.06
N ASP A 163 -8.82 -14.07 6.49
CA ASP A 163 -10.24 -14.34 6.25
C ASP A 163 -10.43 -15.35 5.09
N TYR A 164 -9.48 -15.42 4.15
CA TYR A 164 -9.48 -16.31 2.97
C TYR A 164 -8.14 -17.07 2.82
N PRO A 165 -7.79 -17.99 3.74
CA PRO A 165 -6.51 -18.70 3.71
C PRO A 165 -6.33 -19.58 2.46
N GLU A 166 -7.41 -20.08 1.87
CA GLU A 166 -7.45 -20.90 0.67
C GLU A 166 -7.03 -20.15 -0.61
N LEU A 167 -7.14 -18.82 -0.60
CA LEU A 167 -6.76 -17.98 -1.75
C LEU A 167 -5.27 -17.60 -1.75
N HIS A 168 -4.52 -18.00 -0.71
CA HIS A 168 -3.08 -17.73 -0.58
C HIS A 168 -2.71 -16.25 -0.83
N ILE A 169 -3.56 -15.33 -0.36
CA ILE A 169 -3.40 -13.89 -0.62
C ILE A 169 -2.10 -13.38 0.01
N ALA A 170 -1.26 -12.72 -0.80
CA ALA A 170 -0.05 -12.09 -0.30
C ALA A 170 -0.40 -10.90 0.61
N HIS A 171 0.19 -10.86 1.81
CA HIS A 171 0.05 -9.74 2.76
C HIS A 171 0.84 -8.48 2.34
N THR A 172 1.72 -8.57 1.35
CA THR A 172 2.50 -7.45 0.80
C THR A 172 2.52 -7.42 -0.73
N THR A 173 2.87 -6.25 -1.28
CA THR A 173 3.14 -6.00 -2.70
C THR A 173 4.60 -6.32 -3.10
N ASN A 174 5.33 -7.09 -2.28
CA ASN A 174 6.77 -7.33 -2.47
C ASN A 174 7.12 -7.88 -3.87
N LEU A 175 6.24 -8.66 -4.48
CA LEU A 175 6.43 -9.17 -5.85
C LEU A 175 6.56 -8.02 -6.86
N VAL A 176 5.61 -7.08 -6.84
CA VAL A 176 5.60 -5.93 -7.75
C VAL A 176 6.75 -4.97 -7.43
N GLU A 177 7.05 -4.75 -6.14
CA GLU A 177 8.18 -3.90 -5.72
C GLU A 177 9.53 -4.49 -6.16
N SER A 178 9.70 -5.81 -6.05
CA SER A 178 10.91 -6.51 -6.50
C SER A 178 11.05 -6.44 -8.02
N PHE A 179 9.94 -6.58 -8.74
CA PHE A 179 9.89 -6.40 -10.19
C PHE A 179 10.31 -4.98 -10.59
N PHE A 180 9.77 -3.95 -9.92
CA PHE A 180 10.17 -2.56 -10.15
C PHE A 180 11.63 -2.30 -9.84
N LYS A 181 12.16 -2.88 -8.75
CA LYS A 181 13.58 -2.75 -8.40
C LYS A 181 14.48 -3.35 -9.49
N LEU A 182 14.14 -4.54 -9.99
CA LEU A 182 14.89 -5.18 -11.07
C LEU A 182 14.84 -4.35 -12.36
N MET A 183 13.65 -3.89 -12.74
CA MET A 183 13.45 -3.03 -13.92
C MET A 183 14.27 -1.74 -13.82
N LYS A 184 14.19 -1.03 -12.69
CA LYS A 184 14.93 0.21 -12.47
C LYS A 184 16.44 -0.01 -12.43
N ALA A 185 16.91 -1.12 -11.87
CA ALA A 185 18.32 -1.48 -11.89
C ALA A 185 18.85 -1.70 -13.32
N LYS A 186 18.05 -2.34 -14.19
CA LYS A 186 18.40 -2.53 -15.61
C LYS A 186 18.32 -1.23 -16.43
N LEU A 187 17.43 -0.31 -16.07
CA LEU A 187 17.36 1.01 -16.70
C LEU A 187 18.45 1.97 -16.19
N ALA A 188 19.02 1.73 -15.00
CA ALA A 188 19.96 2.63 -14.35
C ALA A 188 21.19 3.03 -15.20
N PRO A 189 21.80 2.15 -16.01
CA PRO A 189 22.89 2.53 -16.93
C PRO A 189 22.45 3.45 -18.07
N HIS A 190 21.15 3.56 -18.35
CA HIS A 190 20.57 4.24 -19.51
C HIS A 190 19.84 5.55 -19.13
N GLN A 191 20.32 6.29 -18.12
CA GLN A 191 19.66 7.52 -17.66
C GLN A 191 19.49 8.59 -18.75
N GLY A 192 20.40 8.61 -19.74
CA GLY A 192 20.41 9.56 -20.85
C GLY A 192 19.32 9.32 -21.91
N LEU A 193 18.58 8.22 -21.85
CA LEU A 193 17.48 7.97 -22.79
C LEU A 193 16.38 9.03 -22.67
N THR A 194 15.77 9.37 -23.82
CA THR A 194 14.51 10.12 -23.86
C THR A 194 13.40 9.31 -23.21
N ASP A 195 12.28 9.96 -22.89
CA ASP A 195 11.19 9.27 -22.20
C ASP A 195 10.54 8.20 -23.09
N GLU A 196 10.47 8.45 -24.40
CA GLU A 196 9.98 7.50 -25.40
C GLU A 196 10.83 6.22 -25.41
N HIS A 197 12.17 6.37 -25.46
CA HIS A 197 13.08 5.23 -25.43
C HIS A 197 13.06 4.50 -24.09
N LYS A 198 12.84 5.21 -22.97
CA LYS A 198 12.61 4.57 -21.67
C LYS A 198 11.33 3.74 -21.66
N MET A 199 10.26 4.26 -22.23
CA MET A 199 8.99 3.52 -22.36
C MET A 199 9.15 2.28 -23.22
N VAL A 200 9.88 2.35 -24.35
CA VAL A 200 10.20 1.18 -25.17
C VAL A 200 11.00 0.15 -24.36
N PHE A 201 12.07 0.55 -23.69
CA PHE A 201 12.85 -0.34 -22.83
C PHE A 201 11.99 -1.02 -21.75
N ILE A 202 11.13 -0.25 -21.07
CA ILE A 202 10.25 -0.76 -20.02
C ILE A 202 9.25 -1.76 -20.60
N LYS A 203 8.64 -1.44 -21.74
CA LYS A 203 7.72 -2.34 -22.44
C LYS A 203 8.41 -3.65 -22.76
N ASP A 204 9.58 -3.61 -23.37
CA ASP A 204 10.34 -4.81 -23.75
C ASP A 204 10.74 -5.62 -22.50
N PHE A 205 11.20 -4.95 -21.45
CA PHE A 205 11.54 -5.59 -20.17
C PHE A 205 10.36 -6.35 -19.55
N ILE A 206 9.17 -5.76 -19.60
CA ILE A 206 7.93 -6.36 -19.07
C ILE A 206 7.50 -7.52 -19.96
N CYS A 207 7.41 -7.34 -21.29
CA CYS A 207 6.94 -8.36 -22.21
C CYS A 207 7.83 -9.62 -22.21
N GLN A 208 9.14 -9.49 -22.00
CA GLN A 208 10.05 -10.64 -21.87
C GLN A 208 9.80 -11.50 -20.62
N ARG A 209 9.00 -11.00 -19.67
CA ARG A 209 8.74 -11.65 -18.37
C ARG A 209 7.27 -12.04 -18.19
N SER A 210 6.39 -11.61 -19.08
CA SER A 210 4.96 -11.98 -19.12
C SER A 210 4.73 -13.46 -19.44
#